data_AF-A0AAV5X7K4-F1
#
_entry.id   AF-A0AAV5X7K4-F1
#
_cell.length_a   1.000
_cell.length_b   1.000
_cell.length_c   1.000
_cell.angle_alpha   90.00
_cell.angle_beta   90.00
_cell.angle_gamma   90.00
#
_symmetry.space_group_name_H-M   'P 1'
#
loop_
_entity.id
_entity.type
_entity.pdbx_description
1 polymer ?
#
loop_
_entity_poly.entity_id
_entity_poly.type
_entity_poly.pdbx_seq_one_letter_code
_entity_poly.pdbx_strand_id
1 'polypeptide(L)'
;PFAVRFCQRKLRELGLPAEIRRHGDRPFVTDNRNLTLDCATGPLTDPAGTQRAIEGIPGVVDTGLFLGTAARVLVADRGAIREFRRRETSP
;
A
#
# COMPACT_ATOMS: atom_id res chain seq x y z
N PRO A 1 4.85 -14.98 12.03
CA PRO A 1 3.47 -14.89 11.49
C PRO A 1 3.21 -15.96 10.43
N PHE A 2 2.13 -16.74 10.60
CA PHE A 2 1.90 -18.00 9.89
C PHE A 2 1.68 -17.86 8.38
N ALA A 3 1.01 -16.79 7.94
CA ALA A 3 0.53 -16.68 6.55
C ALA A 3 1.54 -16.06 5.54
N VAL A 4 2.73 -15.62 5.96
CA VAL A 4 3.65 -14.84 5.09
C VAL A 4 3.94 -15.51 3.75
N ARG A 5 4.33 -16.79 3.76
CA ARG A 5 4.65 -17.51 2.50
C ARG A 5 3.43 -17.67 1.60
N PHE A 6 2.24 -17.80 2.19
CA PHE A 6 0.98 -17.84 1.46
C PHE A 6 0.67 -16.48 0.82
N CYS A 7 0.76 -15.38 1.58
CA CYS A 7 0.54 -14.03 1.07
C CYS A 7 1.53 -13.68 -0.05
N GLN A 8 2.83 -13.99 0.12
CA GLN A 8 3.83 -13.77 -0.95
C GLN A 8 3.50 -14.50 -2.25
N ARG A 9 2.99 -15.73 -2.17
CA ARG A 9 2.56 -16.48 -3.35
C ARG A 9 1.33 -15.84 -4.00
N LYS A 10 0.33 -15.47 -3.21
CA LYS A 10 -0.89 -14.83 -3.73
C LYS A 10 -0.63 -13.46 -4.35
N LEU A 11 0.22 -12.64 -3.73
CA LEU A 11 0.66 -11.37 -4.31
C LEU A 11 1.41 -11.59 -5.64
N ARG A 12 2.26 -12.62 -5.74
CA ARG A 12 2.91 -12.98 -7.01
C ARG A 12 1.91 -13.40 -8.10
N GLU A 13 0.87 -14.16 -7.76
CA GLU A 13 -0.21 -14.55 -8.68
C GLU A 13 -0.97 -13.31 -9.22
N LEU A 14 -1.02 -12.22 -8.45
CA LEU A 14 -1.57 -10.93 -8.87
C LEU A 14 -0.57 -10.06 -9.66
N GLY A 15 0.62 -10.56 -9.96
CA GLY A 15 1.68 -9.78 -10.62
C GLY A 15 2.42 -8.81 -9.71
N LEU A 16 2.29 -8.96 -8.39
CA LEU A 16 2.87 -8.10 -7.36
C LEU A 16 3.88 -8.88 -6.51
N PRO A 17 5.08 -9.22 -7.04
CA PRO A 17 6.08 -9.90 -6.22
C PRO A 17 6.44 -9.04 -5.00
N ALA A 18 6.47 -9.67 -3.83
CA ALA A 18 6.60 -8.98 -2.56
C ALA A 18 7.72 -9.53 -1.68
N GLU A 19 8.47 -8.63 -1.07
CA GLU A 19 9.57 -8.94 -0.15
C GLU A 19 9.21 -8.54 1.28
N ILE A 20 9.75 -9.27 2.27
CA ILE A 20 9.55 -8.88 3.66
C ILE A 20 10.36 -7.61 3.91
N ARG A 21 9.71 -6.55 4.40
CA ARG A 21 10.39 -5.31 4.80
C ARG A 21 11.44 -5.61 5.86
N ARG A 22 12.63 -5.03 5.71
CA ARG A 22 13.76 -5.22 6.64
C ARG A 22 14.27 -3.88 7.17
N HIS A 23 14.83 -3.93 8.38
CA HIS A 23 15.65 -2.87 8.97
C HIS A 23 17.02 -3.48 9.29
N GLY A 24 18.00 -3.22 8.42
CA GLY A 24 19.24 -3.99 8.39
C GLY A 24 18.97 -5.47 8.12
N ASP A 25 19.52 -6.36 8.94
CA ASP A 25 19.38 -7.81 8.76
C ASP A 25 18.09 -8.40 9.36
N ARG A 26 17.28 -7.59 10.04
CA ARG A 26 16.08 -8.05 10.75
C ARG A 26 14.80 -7.66 10.01
N PRO A 27 13.77 -8.54 9.98
CA PRO A 27 12.45 -8.14 9.53
C PRO A 27 11.93 -6.95 10.33
N PHE A 28 11.37 -5.97 9.64
CA PHE A 28 10.63 -4.89 10.27
C PHE A 28 9.30 -5.45 10.79
N VAL A 29 9.01 -5.18 12.06
CA VAL A 29 7.79 -5.59 12.72
C VAL A 29 7.04 -4.32 13.11
N THR A 30 5.78 -4.24 12.71
CA THR A 30 4.92 -3.10 13.04
C THR A 30 4.57 -3.08 14.53
N ASP A 31 4.02 -1.96 14.97
CA ASP A 31 3.47 -1.67 16.28
C ASP A 31 2.45 -2.76 16.68
N ASN A 32 1.63 -3.17 15.71
CA ASN A 32 0.61 -4.23 15.84
C ASN A 32 1.19 -5.65 15.66
N ARG A 33 2.51 -5.80 15.71
CA ARG A 33 3.26 -7.07 15.63
C ARG A 33 3.07 -7.85 14.32
N ASN A 34 2.78 -7.15 13.22
CA ASN A 34 2.68 -7.73 11.89
C ASN A 34 3.98 -7.55 11.10
N LEU A 35 4.15 -8.34 10.04
CA LEU A 35 5.20 -8.12 9.04
C LEU A 35 4.63 -7.31 7.88
N THR A 36 5.46 -6.42 7.31
CA THR A 36 5.13 -5.71 6.08
C THR A 36 5.72 -6.44 4.88
N LEU A 37 4.91 -6.63 3.84
CA LEU A 37 5.36 -7.13 2.53
C LEU A 37 5.43 -5.95 1.56
N ASP A 38 6.65 -5.53 1.23
CA ASP A 38 6.89 -4.47 0.26
C ASP A 38 6.70 -5.02 -1.17
N CYS A 39 5.71 -4.47 -1.87
CA CYS A 39 5.40 -4.81 -3.25
C CYS A 39 5.88 -3.66 -4.14
N ALA A 40 6.84 -3.92 -5.02
CA ALA A 40 7.21 -2.93 -6.02
C ALA A 40 6.09 -2.84 -7.06
N THR A 41 5.41 -1.69 -7.11
CA THR A 41 4.37 -1.43 -8.12
C THR A 41 4.84 -0.33 -9.06
N GLY A 42 4.55 -0.48 -10.35
CA GLY A 42 4.47 0.67 -11.24
C GLY A 42 3.20 1.47 -10.97
N PRO A 43 2.85 2.42 -11.86
CA PRO A 43 1.52 3.00 -11.90
C PRO A 43 0.45 1.90 -12.01
N LEU A 44 -0.48 1.88 -11.06
CA LEU A 44 -1.59 0.93 -11.06
C LEU A 44 -2.71 1.43 -11.99
N THR A 45 -3.13 0.60 -12.94
CA THR A 45 -4.23 0.94 -13.87
C THR A 45 -5.59 0.95 -13.15
N ASP A 46 -5.81 0.02 -12.22
CA ASP A 46 -6.98 -0.02 -11.33
C ASP A 46 -6.53 -0.15 -9.87
N PRO A 47 -6.22 0.97 -9.18
CA PRO A 47 -5.81 0.93 -7.78
C PRO A 47 -6.88 0.32 -6.86
N ALA A 48 -8.16 0.59 -7.12
CA ALA A 48 -9.25 0.13 -6.26
C ALA A 48 -9.49 -1.38 -6.40
N GLY A 49 -9.44 -1.90 -7.63
CA GLY A 49 -9.46 -3.34 -7.88
C GLY A 49 -8.25 -4.04 -7.29
N THR A 50 -7.06 -3.44 -7.42
CA THR A 50 -5.83 -3.96 -6.81
C THR A 50 -5.95 -4.06 -5.29
N GLN A 51 -6.43 -2.99 -4.64
CA GLN A 51 -6.64 -2.98 -3.20
C GLN A 51 -7.60 -4.10 -2.75
N ARG A 52 -8.78 -4.21 -3.38
CA ARG A 52 -9.76 -5.26 -3.07
C ARG A 52 -9.19 -6.67 -3.25
N ALA A 53 -8.40 -6.88 -4.30
CA ALA A 53 -7.76 -8.18 -4.56
C ALA A 53 -6.75 -8.54 -3.47
N ILE A 54 -5.96 -7.57 -2.99
CA ILE A 54 -4.98 -7.77 -1.91
C ILE A 54 -5.67 -8.00 -0.57
N GLU A 55 -6.65 -7.17 -0.20
CA GLU A 55 -7.42 -7.29 1.03
C GLU A 55 -8.17 -8.63 1.12
N GLY A 56 -8.57 -9.20 -0.03
CA GLY A 56 -9.20 -10.51 -0.11
C GLY A 56 -8.27 -11.70 0.21
N ILE A 57 -6.96 -11.50 0.36
CA ILE A 57 -6.00 -12.57 0.68
C ILE A 57 -6.02 -12.86 2.20
N PRO A 58 -6.36 -14.08 2.65
CA PRO A 58 -6.28 -14.43 4.07
C PRO A 58 -4.89 -14.21 4.65
N GLY A 59 -4.82 -13.43 5.72
CA GLY A 59 -3.57 -13.05 6.39
C GLY A 59 -3.03 -11.68 6.00
N VAL A 60 -3.63 -11.00 5.00
CA VAL A 60 -3.49 -9.56 4.84
C VAL A 60 -4.32 -8.86 5.91
N VAL A 61 -3.71 -7.88 6.57
CA VAL A 61 -4.37 -7.08 7.60
C VAL A 61 -4.80 -5.73 7.04
N ASP A 62 -3.94 -5.10 6.23
CA ASP A 62 -4.19 -3.81 5.60
C ASP A 62 -3.20 -3.60 4.42
N THR A 63 -3.37 -2.51 3.67
CA THR A 63 -2.52 -2.12 2.54
C THR A 63 -2.02 -0.67 2.67
N GLY A 64 -1.05 -0.29 1.84
CA GLY A 64 -0.56 1.10 1.75
C GLY A 64 -1.35 1.99 0.78
N LEU A 65 -2.50 1.54 0.26
CA LEU A 65 -3.28 2.28 -0.73
C LEU A 65 -4.31 3.19 -0.03
N PHE A 66 -4.03 4.49 0.01
CA PHE A 66 -4.89 5.51 0.64
C PHE A 66 -5.88 6.12 -0.37
N LEU A 67 -6.69 5.28 -0.99
CA LEU A 67 -7.63 5.69 -2.03
C LEU A 67 -8.78 6.54 -1.44
N GLY A 68 -9.01 7.72 -2.02
CA GLY A 68 -10.10 8.59 -1.58
C GLY A 68 -9.92 9.11 -0.14
N THR A 69 -8.71 9.08 0.43
CA THR A 69 -8.47 9.54 1.81
C THR A 69 -7.99 10.99 1.88
N ALA A 70 -7.07 11.42 1.00
CA ALA A 70 -6.53 12.78 1.01
C ALA A 70 -7.55 13.85 0.56
N ALA A 71 -7.99 14.72 1.46
CA ALA A 71 -8.91 15.83 1.13
C ALA A 71 -8.16 17.06 0.58
N ARG A 72 -6.94 17.27 1.06
CA ARG A 72 -6.04 18.36 0.66
C ARG A 72 -4.61 17.83 0.55
N VAL A 73 -3.85 18.34 -0.40
CA VAL A 73 -2.41 18.05 -0.57
C VAL A 73 -1.68 19.38 -0.63
N LEU A 74 -0.68 19.56 0.24
CA LEU A 74 0.21 20.72 0.23
C LEU A 74 1.55 20.30 -0.36
N VAL A 75 1.96 20.92 -1.46
CA VAL A 75 3.23 20.64 -2.13
C VAL A 75 4.13 21.85 -1.98
N ALA A 76 5.24 21.68 -1.27
CA ALA A 76 6.29 22.69 -1.18
C ALA A 76 7.23 22.57 -2.39
N ASP A 77 7.40 23.66 -3.13
CA ASP A 77 8.33 23.75 -4.25
C ASP A 77 8.97 25.14 -4.29
N ARG A 78 10.31 25.21 -4.32
CA ARG A 78 11.11 26.44 -4.38
C ARG A 78 10.67 27.54 -3.39
N GLY A 79 10.35 27.17 -2.16
CA GLY A 79 9.94 28.12 -1.11
C GLY A 79 8.49 28.60 -1.20
N ALA A 80 7.70 28.08 -2.14
CA ALA A 80 6.27 28.31 -2.23
C ALA A 80 5.49 27.03 -1.86
N ILE A 81 4.27 27.20 -1.35
CA ILE A 81 3.34 26.10 -1.05
C ILE A 81 2.19 26.15 -2.06
N ARG A 82 1.96 25.04 -2.75
CA ARG A 82 0.80 24.82 -3.61
C ARG A 82 -0.21 23.93 -2.91
N GLU A 83 -1.44 24.41 -2.73
CA GLU A 83 -2.55 23.62 -2.19
C GLU A 83 -3.36 23.01 -3.34
N PHE A 84 -3.58 21.69 -3.28
CA PHE A 84 -4.55 20.97 -4.10
C PHE A 84 -5.67 20.48 -3.20
N ARG A 85 -6.92 20.70 -3.62
CA ARG A 85 -8.10 20.15 -2.95
C ARG A 85 -8.70 19.05 -3.81
N ARG A 86 -9.23 18.00 -3.17
CA ARG A 86 -10.01 17.00 -3.89
C ARG A 86 -11.19 17.69 -4.57
N ARG A 87 -11.40 17.37 -5.85
CA ARG A 87 -12.62 17.80 -6.54
C ARG A 87 -13.78 17.04 -5.93
N GLU A 88 -14.81 17.76 -5.48
CA GLU A 88 -16.07 17.16 -5.10
C GLU A 88 -16.67 16.51 -6.35
N THR A 89 -16.83 15.18 -6.33
CA THR A 89 -17.69 14.50 -7.31
C THR A 89 -19.12 14.79 -6.87
N SER A 90 -19.88 15.54 -7.68
CA SER A 90 -21.34 15.64 -7.50
C SER A 90 -21.95 14.24 -7.48
N PRO A 91 -23.00 14.01 -6.66
CA PRO A 91 -23.66 12.72 -6.52
C PRO A 91 -24.29 12.23 -7.83
#